data_AF-A0A8I1UVL7-F1
#
_entry.id   AF-A0A8I1UVL7-F1
#
_cell.length_a   1.000
_cell.length_b   1.000
_cell.length_c   1.000
_cell.angle_alpha   90.00
_cell.angle_beta   90.00
_cell.angle_gamma   90.00
#
_symmetry.space_group_name_H-M   'P 1'
#
loop_
_entity.id
_entity.type
_entity.pdbx_description
1 polymer ?
#
loop_
_entity_poly.entity_id
_entity_poly.type
_entity_poly.pdbx_seq_one_letter_code
_entity_poly.pdbx_strand_id
1 'polypeptide(L)'
;MTDTIHLGMPFIEGSQAQKHVTHNEALRILDAVIQIGVHDIDRTAPPSTPVEGDRHIVAGGATDAWAEQANAVAVYEDGAWRFLSPKLGWCAWSEADAALLVYDGSAWTDVASGGGEGGSGSLARLGINDTASDPNLLTVKSNDVLLNAIDTGDGGTGDMRLQISKEAAGATASVVFSEAFSGRAEFGLVGSNAFKLKVSDDGTTFVEALVIDQTSGSIALPRGLALTGVIAPSQITSNQNDYNPAGIVSASVLNLSSDALRSVTGLAGGSEGTVIAVVNTGGQIIKLLNESASSTAANRFAIGSDLSIAGKQAALLRYDGTASRWYALVRPGGREVLTANRTYYVRTDGNDANDGLSNASGGAFATIQRAYDIITTLDLGGFTVTIQIADGTYTAGLNQTVSPVGGNVSIVGNVATPANVIISTSSAPALGFISPVNATLSGLTLQTSGSTNNRCISAAGAGVNIFIGPSMVFGSCSGSHIFSNRNALVSLDNDYAISGSGTRHYVAGQGGIISGSGKTVTLSGTPAFSTAFADASLSGIIQAPNMTYSGSATGSRYSAASGGVINTGSGGNTSYFPGNAAGAGTNAGSSPYGLYF
;
A
#
# COMPACT_ATOMS: atom_id res chain seq x y z
N MET A 1 41.32 -57.95 -56.91
CA MET A 1 41.55 -56.57 -56.47
C MET A 1 43.05 -56.37 -56.28
N THR A 2 43.66 -55.32 -56.83
CA THR A 2 45.12 -55.06 -56.72
C THR A 2 45.47 -54.11 -55.58
N ASP A 3 44.50 -53.33 -55.08
CA ASP A 3 44.67 -52.29 -54.08
C ASP A 3 43.49 -52.31 -53.07
N THR A 4 43.63 -51.75 -51.88
CA THR A 4 42.50 -51.59 -50.94
C THR A 4 41.46 -50.59 -51.47
N ILE A 5 40.21 -50.70 -51.01
CA ILE A 5 39.07 -50.00 -51.60
C ILE A 5 39.07 -48.51 -51.29
N HIS A 6 39.35 -48.12 -50.05
CA HIS A 6 39.18 -46.74 -49.58
C HIS A 6 40.43 -45.89 -49.81
N LEU A 7 41.61 -46.44 -49.49
CA LEU A 7 42.88 -45.72 -49.53
C LEU A 7 43.75 -46.09 -50.73
N GLY A 8 43.37 -47.10 -51.54
CA GLY A 8 44.14 -47.52 -52.70
C GLY A 8 45.53 -48.06 -52.34
N MET A 9 45.67 -48.74 -51.20
CA MET A 9 46.96 -49.31 -50.78
C MET A 9 47.25 -50.60 -51.56
N PRO A 10 48.40 -50.73 -52.23
CA PRO A 10 48.68 -51.86 -53.09
C PRO A 10 48.86 -53.16 -52.32
N PHE A 11 48.22 -54.23 -52.81
CA PHE A 11 48.38 -55.57 -52.29
C PHE A 11 49.66 -56.23 -52.81
N ILE A 12 50.24 -57.13 -52.01
CA ILE A 12 51.32 -58.00 -52.45
C ILE A 12 50.73 -59.09 -53.35
N GLU A 13 51.33 -59.26 -54.53
CA GLU A 13 50.98 -60.31 -55.50
C GLU A 13 51.15 -61.74 -54.94
N GLY A 14 50.38 -62.66 -55.50
CA GLY A 14 50.42 -64.07 -55.13
C GLY A 14 51.80 -64.73 -55.31
N SER A 15 52.04 -65.86 -54.64
CA SER A 15 53.28 -66.66 -54.73
C SER A 15 54.55 -66.07 -54.08
N GLN A 16 54.43 -65.02 -53.26
CA GLN A 16 55.51 -64.47 -52.42
C GLN A 16 55.67 -65.23 -51.08
N ALA A 17 55.86 -66.55 -51.11
CA ALA A 17 56.03 -67.41 -49.92
C ALA A 17 54.92 -67.21 -48.84
N GLN A 18 53.67 -67.08 -49.27
CA GLN A 18 52.48 -66.86 -48.41
C GLN A 18 52.46 -65.55 -47.59
N LYS A 19 53.45 -64.65 -47.74
CA LYS A 19 53.47 -63.36 -47.02
C LYS A 19 52.32 -62.42 -47.41
N HIS A 20 51.86 -62.52 -48.67
CA HIS A 20 50.71 -61.77 -49.18
C HIS A 20 49.43 -62.02 -48.38
N VAL A 21 49.24 -63.21 -47.80
CA VAL A 21 48.02 -63.56 -47.05
C VAL A 21 47.89 -62.67 -45.81
N THR A 22 48.88 -62.69 -44.92
CA THR A 22 48.82 -61.94 -43.64
C THR A 22 49.00 -60.44 -43.83
N HIS A 23 49.80 -60.02 -44.81
CA HIS A 23 50.04 -58.59 -45.04
C HIS A 23 48.84 -57.92 -45.71
N ASN A 24 48.27 -58.52 -46.76
CA ASN A 24 47.08 -57.95 -47.42
C ASN A 24 45.89 -57.95 -46.46
N GLU A 25 45.80 -58.93 -45.55
CA GLU A 25 44.81 -58.90 -44.48
C GLU A 25 45.00 -57.71 -43.53
N ALA A 26 46.24 -57.44 -43.10
CA ALA A 26 46.53 -56.27 -42.28
C ALA A 26 46.22 -54.95 -43.01
N LEU A 27 46.48 -54.88 -44.32
CA LEU A 27 46.14 -53.71 -45.15
C LEU A 27 44.62 -53.51 -45.26
N ARG A 28 43.83 -54.59 -45.44
CA ARG A 28 42.36 -54.50 -45.43
C ARG A 28 41.82 -53.98 -44.10
N ILE A 29 42.32 -54.52 -42.98
CA ILE A 29 41.94 -54.03 -41.64
C ILE A 29 42.31 -52.55 -41.51
N LEU A 30 43.51 -52.15 -41.92
CA LEU A 30 43.98 -50.76 -41.82
C LEU A 30 43.12 -49.80 -42.65
N ASP A 31 42.77 -50.19 -43.89
CA ASP A 31 41.91 -49.44 -44.80
C ASP A 31 40.53 -49.17 -44.19
N ALA A 32 39.99 -50.17 -43.51
CA ALA A 32 38.70 -50.06 -42.84
C ALA A 32 38.71 -49.14 -41.60
N VAL A 33 39.80 -49.11 -40.82
CA VAL A 33 39.80 -48.55 -39.44
C VAL A 33 40.56 -47.24 -39.24
N ILE A 34 41.42 -46.80 -40.16
CA ILE A 34 42.26 -45.60 -39.93
C ILE A 34 41.53 -44.28 -40.18
N GLN A 35 40.56 -44.30 -41.09
CA GLN A 35 39.67 -43.18 -41.44
C GLN A 35 38.26 -43.75 -41.60
N ILE A 36 37.63 -44.09 -40.49
CA ILE A 36 36.33 -44.76 -40.46
C ILE A 36 35.28 -43.76 -40.92
N GLY A 37 34.83 -43.88 -42.17
CA GLY A 37 33.64 -43.23 -42.69
C GLY A 37 32.57 -44.30 -42.87
N VAL A 38 31.43 -44.15 -42.23
CA VAL A 38 30.29 -45.06 -42.32
C VAL A 38 29.09 -44.34 -42.90
N HIS A 39 28.22 -45.07 -43.60
CA HIS A 39 26.98 -44.51 -44.10
C HIS A 39 25.99 -44.20 -42.98
N ASP A 40 25.90 -45.06 -41.97
CA ASP A 40 24.96 -44.95 -40.85
C ASP A 40 25.38 -45.80 -39.64
N ILE A 41 24.70 -45.55 -38.51
CA ILE A 41 24.95 -46.21 -37.21
C ILE A 41 23.72 -46.86 -36.58
N ASP A 42 22.54 -46.65 -37.15
CA ASP A 42 21.24 -47.04 -36.58
C ASP A 42 20.61 -48.25 -37.27
N ARG A 43 21.27 -48.81 -38.28
CA ARG A 43 20.77 -49.96 -39.04
C ARG A 43 21.03 -51.28 -38.33
N THR A 44 19.99 -52.11 -38.24
CA THR A 44 20.03 -53.44 -37.59
C THR A 44 20.17 -54.61 -38.57
N ALA A 45 19.96 -54.43 -39.87
CA ALA A 45 20.10 -55.47 -40.88
C ALA A 45 20.98 -55.01 -42.06
N PRO A 46 21.79 -55.88 -42.70
CA PRO A 46 22.57 -55.49 -43.86
C PRO A 46 21.71 -54.90 -44.99
N PRO A 47 22.19 -53.89 -45.74
CA PRO A 47 21.58 -53.48 -47.00
C PRO A 47 21.28 -54.67 -47.92
N SER A 48 20.14 -54.65 -48.63
CA SER A 48 19.76 -55.73 -49.55
C SER A 48 20.63 -55.81 -50.81
N THR A 49 21.34 -54.73 -51.13
CA THR A 49 22.23 -54.60 -52.29
C THR A 49 23.51 -53.90 -51.87
N PRO A 50 24.36 -54.54 -51.03
CA PRO A 50 25.58 -53.92 -50.56
C PRO A 50 26.60 -53.79 -51.68
N VAL A 51 27.34 -52.69 -51.69
CA VAL A 51 28.42 -52.42 -52.62
C VAL A 51 29.76 -52.65 -51.93
N GLU A 52 30.74 -53.11 -52.70
CA GLU A 52 32.11 -53.30 -52.23
C GLU A 52 32.67 -51.99 -51.65
N GLY A 53 33.05 -52.01 -50.37
CA GLY A 53 33.50 -50.84 -49.62
C GLY A 53 32.44 -50.21 -48.70
N ASP A 54 31.18 -50.68 -48.73
CA ASP A 54 30.16 -50.16 -47.81
C ASP A 54 30.60 -50.37 -46.36
N ARG A 55 30.50 -49.31 -45.55
CA ARG A 55 30.82 -49.33 -44.12
C ARG A 55 29.65 -48.84 -43.28
N HIS A 56 29.34 -49.57 -42.21
CA HIS A 56 28.27 -49.26 -41.26
C HIS A 56 28.74 -49.51 -39.82
N ILE A 57 28.18 -48.80 -38.85
CA ILE A 57 28.22 -49.24 -37.45
C ILE A 57 26.94 -50.05 -37.21
N VAL A 58 27.11 -51.29 -36.78
CA VAL A 58 25.97 -52.19 -36.55
C VAL A 58 25.20 -51.75 -35.30
N ALA A 59 23.92 -51.44 -35.46
CA ALA A 59 23.08 -51.05 -34.33
C ALA A 59 22.76 -52.21 -33.38
N GLY A 60 22.34 -51.87 -32.16
CA GLY A 60 21.85 -52.86 -31.20
C GLY A 60 20.62 -53.61 -31.72
N GLY A 61 20.55 -54.92 -31.48
CA GLY A 61 19.45 -55.76 -31.97
C GLY A 61 19.62 -56.24 -33.42
N ALA A 62 20.87 -56.34 -33.90
CA ALA A 62 21.17 -56.72 -35.26
C ALA A 62 20.65 -58.11 -35.68
N THR A 63 20.25 -58.24 -36.94
CA THR A 63 19.67 -59.43 -37.56
C THR A 63 20.46 -59.90 -38.78
N ASP A 64 20.07 -61.04 -39.34
CA ASP A 64 20.66 -61.63 -40.55
C ASP A 64 22.19 -61.76 -40.45
N ALA A 65 22.93 -61.38 -41.50
CA ALA A 65 24.40 -61.48 -41.51
C ALA A 65 25.07 -60.59 -40.46
N TRP A 66 24.35 -59.65 -39.83
CA TRP A 66 24.86 -58.75 -38.80
C TRP A 66 24.55 -59.22 -37.37
N ALA A 67 23.86 -60.36 -37.19
CA ALA A 67 23.52 -60.89 -35.88
C ALA A 67 24.77 -61.03 -34.98
N GLU A 68 24.63 -60.63 -33.72
CA GLU A 68 25.69 -60.61 -32.69
C GLU A 68 26.85 -59.62 -32.92
N GLN A 69 26.77 -58.76 -33.94
CA GLN A 69 27.85 -57.82 -34.29
C GLN A 69 27.60 -56.38 -33.83
N ALA A 70 26.75 -56.16 -32.82
CA ALA A 70 26.41 -54.82 -32.34
C ALA A 70 27.66 -53.99 -31.99
N ASN A 71 27.65 -52.70 -32.36
CA ASN A 71 28.73 -51.72 -32.28
C ASN A 71 29.95 -51.98 -33.19
N ALA A 72 30.04 -53.13 -33.87
CA ALA A 72 31.13 -53.40 -34.79
C ALA A 72 31.07 -52.48 -36.01
N VAL A 73 32.23 -52.16 -36.57
CA VAL A 73 32.32 -51.58 -37.92
C VAL A 73 32.16 -52.73 -38.91
N ALA A 74 31.01 -52.80 -39.56
CA ALA A 74 30.73 -53.72 -40.65
C ALA A 74 31.28 -53.15 -41.95
N VAL A 75 32.05 -53.94 -42.69
CA VAL A 75 32.64 -53.59 -43.99
C VAL A 75 32.26 -54.67 -45.00
N TYR A 76 31.71 -54.30 -46.14
CA TYR A 76 31.42 -55.26 -47.21
C TYR A 76 32.60 -55.38 -48.17
N GLU A 77 33.29 -56.52 -48.14
CA GLU A 77 34.46 -56.79 -48.98
C GLU A 77 34.48 -58.24 -49.50
N ASP A 78 35.02 -58.44 -50.70
CA ASP A 78 35.14 -59.73 -51.40
C ASP A 78 33.79 -60.51 -51.41
N GLY A 79 32.67 -59.78 -51.48
CA GLY A 79 31.31 -60.33 -51.48
C GLY A 79 30.78 -60.81 -50.12
N ALA A 80 31.40 -60.42 -49.01
CA ALA A 80 30.97 -60.78 -47.66
C ALA A 80 31.13 -59.63 -46.66
N TRP A 81 30.32 -59.65 -45.59
CA TRP A 81 30.48 -58.73 -44.46
C TRP A 81 31.61 -59.16 -43.54
N ARG A 82 32.47 -58.21 -43.20
CA ARG A 82 33.55 -58.34 -42.22
C ARG A 82 33.26 -57.39 -41.06
N PHE A 83 33.52 -57.83 -39.83
CA PHE A 83 33.19 -57.07 -38.63
C PHE A 83 34.43 -56.79 -37.81
N LEU A 84 34.63 -55.52 -37.47
CA LEU A 84 35.77 -55.05 -36.70
C LEU A 84 35.27 -54.50 -35.36
N SER A 85 35.65 -55.16 -34.27
CA SER A 85 35.28 -54.73 -32.92
C SER A 85 36.02 -53.43 -32.57
N PRO A 86 35.32 -52.35 -32.21
CA PRO A 86 35.96 -51.09 -31.88
C PRO A 86 36.74 -51.17 -30.56
N LYS A 87 37.73 -50.30 -30.41
CA LYS A 87 38.46 -50.10 -29.15
C LYS A 87 38.18 -48.69 -28.62
N LEU A 88 38.32 -48.52 -27.30
CA LEU A 88 38.20 -47.21 -26.64
C LEU A 88 39.02 -46.15 -27.41
N GLY A 89 38.35 -45.05 -27.77
CA GLY A 89 38.95 -43.92 -28.49
C GLY A 89 38.98 -44.05 -30.01
N TRP A 90 38.40 -45.11 -30.61
CA TRP A 90 38.17 -45.14 -32.05
C TRP A 90 37.23 -44.02 -32.46
N CYS A 91 37.52 -43.35 -33.58
CA CYS A 91 36.70 -42.29 -34.12
C CYS A 91 36.10 -42.70 -35.47
N ALA A 92 34.83 -42.38 -35.70
CA ALA A 92 34.12 -42.65 -36.95
C ALA A 92 33.27 -41.45 -37.37
N TRP A 93 33.27 -41.14 -38.66
CA TRP A 93 32.36 -40.17 -39.25
C TRP A 93 31.15 -40.90 -39.81
N SER A 94 29.94 -40.51 -39.38
CA SER A 94 28.68 -41.00 -39.96
C SER A 94 28.16 -40.02 -41.00
N GLU A 95 27.94 -40.47 -42.23
CA GLU A 95 27.38 -39.65 -43.30
C GLU A 95 25.91 -39.32 -43.06
N ALA A 96 25.10 -40.28 -42.60
CA ALA A 96 23.69 -40.07 -42.30
C ALA A 96 23.47 -39.08 -41.15
N ASP A 97 24.33 -39.10 -40.14
CA ASP A 97 24.20 -38.25 -38.95
C ASP A 97 25.01 -36.94 -39.05
N ALA A 98 25.86 -36.80 -40.07
CA ALA A 98 26.82 -35.70 -40.23
C ALA A 98 27.63 -35.42 -38.95
N ALA A 99 28.05 -36.49 -38.25
CA ALA A 99 28.64 -36.41 -36.91
C ALA A 99 29.94 -37.22 -36.79
N LEU A 100 30.85 -36.72 -35.95
CA LEU A 100 32.04 -37.44 -35.51
C LEU A 100 31.72 -38.18 -34.21
N LEU A 101 31.83 -39.50 -34.24
CA LEU A 101 31.58 -40.38 -33.11
C LEU A 101 32.90 -40.86 -32.52
N VAL A 102 32.97 -41.01 -31.21
CA VAL A 102 34.05 -41.69 -30.48
C VAL A 102 33.48 -42.91 -29.74
N TYR A 103 34.17 -44.05 -29.82
CA TYR A 103 33.80 -45.23 -29.04
C TYR A 103 34.30 -45.09 -27.60
N ASP A 104 33.38 -45.05 -26.63
CA ASP A 104 33.67 -44.81 -25.21
C ASP A 104 34.08 -46.07 -24.42
N GLY A 105 34.20 -47.21 -25.12
CA GLY A 105 34.46 -48.53 -24.53
C GLY A 105 33.20 -49.37 -24.36
N SER A 106 32.00 -48.80 -24.57
CA SER A 106 30.72 -49.48 -24.52
C SER A 106 29.82 -49.17 -25.73
N ALA A 107 29.80 -47.92 -26.17
CA ALA A 107 28.98 -47.44 -27.28
C ALA A 107 29.71 -46.36 -28.10
N TRP A 108 29.20 -46.09 -29.31
CA TRP A 108 29.61 -44.94 -30.11
C TRP A 108 28.85 -43.70 -29.65
N THR A 109 29.57 -42.64 -29.29
CA THR A 109 29.01 -41.38 -28.77
C THR A 109 29.47 -40.20 -29.61
N ASP A 110 28.58 -39.26 -29.88
CA ASP A 110 28.92 -38.02 -30.61
C ASP A 110 29.91 -37.15 -29.83
N VAL A 111 31.01 -36.76 -30.47
CA VAL A 111 32.05 -35.88 -29.90
C VAL A 111 31.50 -34.48 -29.63
N ALA A 112 30.57 -33.98 -30.44
CA ALA A 112 29.94 -32.66 -30.28
C ALA A 112 28.94 -32.62 -29.12
N SER A 113 28.42 -33.77 -28.67
CA SER A 113 27.63 -33.87 -27.43
C SER A 113 28.47 -33.57 -26.17
N GLY A 114 29.80 -33.60 -26.29
CA GLY A 114 30.76 -33.10 -25.29
C GLY A 114 31.08 -31.61 -25.39
N GLY A 115 30.57 -30.91 -26.41
CA GLY A 115 30.78 -29.47 -26.58
C GLY A 115 30.54 -29.00 -28.03
N GLY A 116 29.36 -28.43 -28.26
CA GLY A 116 29.10 -27.49 -29.37
C GLY A 116 28.65 -28.11 -30.70
N GLU A 117 27.36 -27.89 -30.98
CA GLU A 117 26.70 -27.94 -32.30
C GLU A 117 26.42 -29.32 -32.90
N GLY A 118 25.21 -29.82 -32.61
CA GLY A 118 24.61 -30.97 -33.32
C GLY A 118 23.44 -31.65 -32.60
N GLY A 119 23.41 -31.63 -31.26
CA GLY A 119 22.34 -32.26 -30.47
C GLY A 119 21.38 -31.25 -29.87
N SER A 120 20.07 -31.52 -29.93
CA SER A 120 19.02 -30.83 -29.18
C SER A 120 19.11 -31.11 -27.66
N GLY A 121 20.26 -30.86 -27.04
CA GLY A 121 20.60 -31.27 -25.67
C GLY A 121 20.80 -30.10 -24.71
N SER A 122 20.20 -30.20 -23.52
CA SER A 122 20.49 -29.31 -22.39
C SER A 122 21.93 -29.51 -21.92
N LEU A 123 22.70 -28.42 -21.82
CA LEU A 123 23.97 -28.42 -21.11
C LEU A 123 23.70 -28.42 -19.60
N ALA A 124 24.21 -29.42 -18.88
CA ALA A 124 24.09 -29.46 -17.42
C ALA A 124 24.89 -28.35 -16.73
N ARG A 125 26.04 -27.97 -17.30
CA ARG A 125 26.91 -26.87 -16.84
C ARG A 125 27.65 -26.24 -18.03
N LEU A 126 27.94 -24.95 -17.94
CA LEU A 126 28.77 -24.22 -18.91
C LEU A 126 29.68 -23.22 -18.19
N GLY A 127 31.00 -23.38 -18.36
CA GLY A 127 32.01 -22.48 -17.82
C GLY A 127 32.77 -21.77 -18.94
N ILE A 128 32.88 -20.45 -18.88
CA ILE A 128 33.69 -19.63 -19.80
C ILE A 128 34.86 -19.05 -19.01
N ASN A 129 36.08 -19.49 -19.31
CA ASN A 129 37.34 -19.13 -18.63
C ASN A 129 37.37 -19.44 -17.11
N ASP A 130 36.39 -20.17 -16.60
CA ASP A 130 36.34 -20.70 -15.23
C ASP A 130 35.44 -21.94 -15.18
N THR A 131 35.53 -22.71 -14.11
CA THR A 131 34.75 -23.94 -13.93
C THR A 131 33.38 -23.64 -13.33
N ALA A 132 32.31 -24.02 -14.03
CA ALA A 132 30.96 -24.00 -13.48
C ALA A 132 30.78 -25.09 -12.41
N SER A 133 30.22 -24.72 -11.26
CA SER A 133 30.04 -25.59 -10.08
C SER A 133 28.78 -25.19 -9.33
N ASP A 134 28.20 -26.10 -8.53
CA ASP A 134 26.93 -25.80 -7.85
C ASP A 134 27.09 -24.66 -6.84
N PRO A 135 26.12 -23.74 -6.76
CA PRO A 135 24.85 -23.70 -7.51
C PRO A 135 24.92 -23.01 -8.90
N ASN A 136 26.08 -22.49 -9.31
CA ASN A 136 26.29 -21.75 -10.56
C ASN A 136 26.51 -22.67 -11.76
N LEU A 137 25.41 -23.13 -12.38
CA LEU A 137 25.47 -23.97 -13.58
C LEU A 137 26.00 -23.24 -14.82
N LEU A 138 25.89 -21.90 -14.87
CA LEU A 138 26.58 -21.04 -15.83
C LEU A 138 27.59 -20.17 -15.08
N THR A 139 28.86 -20.21 -15.47
CA THR A 139 29.92 -19.36 -14.90
C THR A 139 30.69 -18.68 -16.02
N VAL A 140 30.92 -17.37 -15.89
CA VAL A 140 31.66 -16.58 -16.87
C VAL A 140 32.71 -15.73 -16.15
N LYS A 141 33.98 -15.93 -16.50
CA LYS A 141 35.10 -15.10 -16.05
C LYS A 141 35.68 -14.33 -17.24
N SER A 142 35.17 -13.12 -17.42
CA SER A 142 35.51 -12.28 -18.56
C SER A 142 35.57 -10.82 -18.11
N ASN A 143 36.23 -9.98 -18.91
CA ASN A 143 36.14 -8.53 -18.76
C ASN A 143 34.72 -8.04 -19.13
N ASP A 144 34.11 -8.65 -20.16
CA ASP A 144 32.81 -8.25 -20.70
C ASP A 144 31.96 -9.48 -21.06
N VAL A 145 30.63 -9.33 -20.98
CA VAL A 145 29.64 -10.30 -21.46
C VAL A 145 28.63 -9.56 -22.34
N LEU A 146 28.53 -9.94 -23.61
CA LEU A 146 27.55 -9.39 -24.55
C LEU A 146 26.40 -10.38 -24.76
N LEU A 147 25.19 -9.94 -24.48
CA LEU A 147 23.96 -10.59 -24.91
C LEU A 147 23.31 -9.65 -25.93
N ASN A 148 23.23 -10.07 -27.19
CA ASN A 148 22.69 -9.24 -28.27
C ASN A 148 21.43 -9.87 -28.87
N ALA A 149 20.51 -9.02 -29.35
CA ALA A 149 19.39 -9.48 -30.13
C ALA A 149 19.86 -10.03 -31.48
N ILE A 150 19.06 -10.91 -32.08
CA ILE A 150 19.21 -11.24 -33.49
C ILE A 150 18.62 -10.07 -34.28
N ASP A 151 19.40 -9.54 -35.21
CA ASP A 151 18.99 -8.42 -36.04
C ASP A 151 17.79 -8.80 -36.91
N THR A 152 16.96 -7.79 -37.23
CA THR A 152 15.80 -8.00 -38.11
C THR A 152 16.18 -8.45 -39.51
N GLY A 153 17.36 -8.05 -40.00
CA GLY A 153 17.94 -8.52 -41.26
C GLY A 153 18.29 -10.01 -41.26
N ASP A 154 18.59 -10.57 -40.09
CA ASP A 154 18.94 -11.98 -39.87
C ASP A 154 17.72 -12.81 -39.41
N GLY A 155 16.51 -12.27 -39.57
CA GLY A 155 15.26 -12.94 -39.22
C GLY A 155 14.88 -12.87 -37.73
N GLY A 156 15.61 -12.08 -36.93
CA GLY A 156 15.27 -11.81 -35.53
C GLY A 156 14.19 -10.74 -35.35
N THR A 157 13.75 -10.54 -34.12
CA THR A 157 12.83 -9.43 -33.79
C THR A 157 13.56 -8.13 -33.48
N GLY A 158 14.89 -8.16 -33.35
CA GLY A 158 15.68 -7.05 -32.80
C GLY A 158 15.51 -6.84 -31.29
N ASP A 159 14.71 -7.66 -30.61
CA ASP A 159 14.53 -7.61 -29.16
C ASP A 159 15.41 -8.66 -28.46
N MET A 160 15.96 -8.31 -27.29
CA MET A 160 16.59 -9.26 -26.38
C MET A 160 15.90 -9.18 -25.00
N ARG A 161 15.67 -10.33 -24.36
CA ARG A 161 15.04 -10.43 -23.03
C ARG A 161 15.85 -11.38 -22.15
N LEU A 162 16.21 -10.92 -20.94
CA LEU A 162 16.68 -11.79 -19.86
C LEU A 162 15.52 -12.01 -18.89
N GLN A 163 14.97 -13.22 -18.86
CA GLN A 163 13.87 -13.57 -17.97
C GLN A 163 14.40 -14.30 -16.72
N ILE A 164 14.16 -13.73 -15.54
CA ILE A 164 14.47 -14.33 -14.25
C ILE A 164 13.15 -14.61 -13.53
N SER A 165 12.86 -15.89 -13.26
CA SER A 165 11.58 -16.33 -12.68
C SER A 165 11.80 -17.01 -11.33
N LYS A 166 10.77 -16.99 -10.49
CA LYS A 166 10.75 -17.62 -9.17
C LYS A 166 9.44 -18.39 -8.97
N GLU A 167 9.49 -19.46 -8.17
CA GLU A 167 8.36 -20.38 -7.96
C GLU A 167 7.21 -19.79 -7.13
N ALA A 168 7.49 -18.80 -6.26
CA ALA A 168 6.50 -18.29 -5.33
C ALA A 168 6.75 -16.81 -4.95
N ALA A 169 5.71 -16.17 -4.41
CA ALA A 169 5.78 -14.77 -3.99
C ALA A 169 6.89 -14.49 -2.96
N GLY A 170 7.12 -15.41 -2.02
CA GLY A 170 8.17 -15.28 -1.00
C GLY A 170 9.59 -15.63 -1.46
N ALA A 171 9.77 -16.13 -2.68
CA ALA A 171 11.10 -16.46 -3.22
C ALA A 171 11.79 -15.23 -3.83
N THR A 172 13.03 -15.42 -4.29
CA THR A 172 13.87 -14.37 -4.88
C THR A 172 14.14 -14.63 -6.36
N ALA A 173 13.91 -13.62 -7.19
CA ALA A 173 14.39 -13.53 -8.57
C ALA A 173 15.08 -12.18 -8.73
N SER A 174 16.41 -12.17 -8.83
CA SER A 174 17.20 -10.93 -8.72
C SER A 174 18.52 -10.98 -9.50
N VAL A 175 19.13 -9.79 -9.63
CA VAL A 175 20.52 -9.61 -10.03
C VAL A 175 21.29 -9.09 -8.82
N VAL A 176 22.41 -9.73 -8.50
CA VAL A 176 23.29 -9.39 -7.37
C VAL A 176 24.61 -8.83 -7.88
N PHE A 177 25.00 -7.68 -7.35
CA PHE A 177 26.32 -7.08 -7.55
C PHE A 177 27.17 -7.35 -6.32
N SER A 178 28.39 -7.83 -6.52
CA SER A 178 29.29 -8.25 -5.44
C SER A 178 30.72 -7.75 -5.64
N GLU A 179 31.42 -7.55 -4.54
CA GLU A 179 32.86 -7.34 -4.48
C GLU A 179 33.50 -8.55 -3.77
N ALA A 180 34.45 -9.23 -4.41
CA ALA A 180 35.09 -10.43 -3.87
C ALA A 180 34.08 -11.48 -3.34
N PHE A 181 33.01 -11.71 -4.10
CA PHE A 181 31.89 -12.61 -3.75
C PHE A 181 31.03 -12.18 -2.54
N SER A 182 31.26 -10.98 -1.99
CA SER A 182 30.40 -10.37 -0.98
C SER A 182 29.39 -9.42 -1.64
N GLY A 183 28.09 -9.63 -1.40
CA GLY A 183 27.04 -8.78 -1.97
C GLY A 183 27.17 -7.31 -1.58
N ARG A 184 26.80 -6.40 -2.49
CA ARG A 184 26.80 -4.94 -2.28
C ARG A 184 25.48 -4.30 -2.70
N ALA A 185 24.88 -4.79 -3.78
CA ALA A 185 23.57 -4.37 -4.22
C ALA A 185 22.81 -5.54 -4.83
N GLU A 186 21.49 -5.52 -4.70
CA GLU A 186 20.60 -6.51 -5.29
C GLU A 186 19.33 -5.81 -5.77
N PHE A 187 18.89 -6.09 -7.01
CA PHE A 187 17.57 -5.67 -7.48
C PHE A 187 16.77 -6.83 -8.05
N GLY A 188 15.45 -6.75 -7.90
CA GLY A 188 14.51 -7.74 -8.44
C GLY A 188 13.31 -7.99 -7.53
N LEU A 189 12.70 -9.16 -7.68
CA LEU A 189 11.56 -9.64 -6.88
C LEU A 189 12.10 -10.37 -5.65
N VAL A 190 12.48 -9.63 -4.61
CA VAL A 190 13.17 -10.17 -3.43
C VAL A 190 12.21 -10.36 -2.26
N GLY A 191 11.85 -11.62 -1.97
CA GLY A 191 10.99 -11.98 -0.84
C GLY A 191 9.53 -11.49 -0.96
N SER A 192 9.14 -10.99 -2.13
CA SER A 192 7.79 -10.50 -2.45
C SER A 192 7.62 -10.35 -3.96
N ASN A 193 6.43 -9.95 -4.42
CA ASN A 193 6.19 -9.59 -5.82
C ASN A 193 6.44 -8.09 -6.12
N ALA A 194 6.81 -7.29 -5.12
CA ALA A 194 7.26 -5.92 -5.35
C ALA A 194 8.67 -5.92 -5.96
N PHE A 195 8.92 -4.98 -6.87
CA PHE A 195 10.28 -4.76 -7.38
C PHE A 195 11.06 -3.95 -6.35
N LYS A 196 12.26 -4.42 -5.99
CA LYS A 196 13.08 -3.83 -4.92
C LYS A 196 14.48 -3.57 -5.39
N LEU A 197 15.12 -2.54 -4.82
CA LEU A 197 16.56 -2.34 -4.82
C LEU A 197 17.04 -2.32 -3.37
N LYS A 198 18.00 -3.18 -3.06
CA LYS A 198 18.65 -3.29 -1.75
C LYS A 198 20.14 -3.04 -1.88
N VAL A 199 20.74 -2.46 -0.84
CA VAL A 199 22.19 -2.23 -0.75
C VAL A 199 22.73 -2.75 0.59
N SER A 200 23.99 -3.15 0.61
CA SER A 200 24.67 -3.66 1.79
C SER A 200 26.13 -3.19 1.82
N ASP A 201 26.57 -2.77 3.00
CA ASP A 201 27.97 -2.40 3.26
C ASP A 201 28.82 -3.64 3.58
N ASP A 202 28.25 -4.60 4.31
CA ASP A 202 28.95 -5.78 4.85
C ASP A 202 28.68 -7.08 4.06
N GLY A 203 27.75 -7.06 3.09
CA GLY A 203 27.31 -8.20 2.31
C GLY A 203 26.39 -9.18 3.03
N THR A 204 25.95 -8.87 4.24
CA THR A 204 25.05 -9.70 5.05
C THR A 204 23.78 -8.94 5.44
N THR A 205 23.91 -7.68 5.83
CA THR A 205 22.83 -6.79 6.21
C THR A 205 22.44 -5.94 5.01
N PHE A 206 21.26 -6.23 4.43
CA PHE A 206 20.73 -5.47 3.31
C PHE A 206 19.68 -4.46 3.76
N VAL A 207 19.79 -3.24 3.26
CA VAL A 207 18.85 -2.15 3.45
C VAL A 207 18.02 -1.97 2.18
N GLU A 208 16.70 -1.96 2.30
CA GLU A 208 15.80 -1.65 1.18
C GLU A 208 15.84 -0.14 0.88
N ALA A 209 16.40 0.23 -0.27
CA ALA A 209 16.55 1.62 -0.70
C ALA A 209 15.33 2.10 -1.50
N LEU A 210 14.74 1.22 -2.31
CA LEU A 210 13.59 1.50 -3.15
C LEU A 210 12.68 0.27 -3.25
N VAL A 211 11.38 0.49 -3.21
CA VAL A 211 10.34 -0.53 -3.39
C VAL A 211 9.26 0.03 -4.32
N ILE A 212 8.91 -0.73 -5.36
CA ILE A 212 7.77 -0.42 -6.24
C ILE A 212 6.68 -1.44 -5.94
N ASP A 213 5.55 -0.95 -5.43
CA ASP A 213 4.39 -1.80 -5.17
C ASP A 213 3.79 -2.32 -6.48
N GLN A 214 3.62 -3.63 -6.58
CA GLN A 214 3.14 -4.30 -7.78
C GLN A 214 1.69 -3.99 -8.14
N THR A 215 0.89 -3.49 -7.20
CA THR A 215 -0.54 -3.25 -7.41
C THR A 215 -0.80 -1.81 -7.86
N SER A 216 -0.15 -0.85 -7.21
CA SER A 216 -0.33 0.58 -7.41
C SER A 216 0.72 1.23 -8.32
N GLY A 217 1.87 0.57 -8.53
CA GLY A 217 3.03 1.17 -9.20
C GLY A 217 3.72 2.27 -8.39
N SER A 218 3.34 2.46 -7.12
CA SER A 218 3.89 3.51 -6.27
C SER A 218 5.32 3.19 -5.84
N ILE A 219 6.20 4.21 -5.86
CA ILE A 219 7.56 4.12 -5.34
C ILE A 219 7.55 4.49 -3.85
N ALA A 220 8.05 3.59 -3.03
CA ALA A 220 8.44 3.86 -1.65
C ALA A 220 9.96 3.98 -1.54
N LEU A 221 10.41 4.94 -0.74
CA LEU A 221 11.82 5.13 -0.35
C LEU A 221 11.92 4.84 1.15
N PRO A 222 12.15 3.59 1.58
CA PRO A 222 12.09 3.21 3.00
C PRO A 222 13.11 3.94 3.88
N ARG A 223 14.16 4.48 3.27
CA ARG A 223 15.19 5.30 3.94
C ARG A 223 15.00 6.81 3.74
N GLY A 224 13.88 7.22 3.13
CA GLY A 224 13.55 8.60 2.82
C GLY A 224 14.26 9.14 1.58
N LEU A 225 13.91 10.38 1.23
CA LEU A 225 14.58 11.15 0.19
C LEU A 225 15.56 12.13 0.86
N ALA A 226 16.86 12.00 0.56
CA ALA A 226 17.84 12.99 0.99
C ALA A 226 17.86 14.17 0.01
N LEU A 227 17.37 15.34 0.44
CA LEU A 227 17.47 16.58 -0.34
C LEU A 227 18.87 17.17 -0.18
N THR A 228 19.79 16.74 -1.03
CA THR A 228 21.17 17.24 -1.09
C THR A 228 21.23 18.59 -1.83
N GLY A 229 22.26 19.39 -1.56
CA GLY A 229 22.31 20.78 -2.08
C GLY A 229 21.55 21.75 -1.18
N VAL A 230 21.96 21.80 0.09
CA VAL A 230 21.43 22.75 1.08
C VAL A 230 22.22 24.04 0.99
N ILE A 231 21.54 25.16 0.75
CA ILE A 231 22.14 26.49 0.85
C ILE A 231 21.53 27.26 2.01
N ALA A 232 22.36 28.04 2.71
CA ALA A 232 21.96 28.90 3.82
C ALA A 232 22.50 30.32 3.59
N PRO A 233 21.82 31.15 2.78
CA PRO A 233 22.23 32.53 2.52
C PRO A 233 22.25 33.36 3.81
N SER A 234 22.87 34.55 3.74
CA SER A 234 22.85 35.50 4.85
C SER A 234 21.42 35.91 5.23
N GLN A 235 21.21 36.25 6.50
CA GLN A 235 19.92 36.68 7.02
C GLN A 235 19.35 37.83 6.18
N ILE A 236 18.07 37.71 5.82
CA ILE A 236 17.34 38.73 5.07
C ILE A 236 17.03 39.91 5.99
N THR A 237 17.56 41.08 5.66
CA THR A 237 17.41 42.34 6.42
C THR A 237 16.53 43.39 5.74
N SER A 238 16.00 43.08 4.55
CA SER A 238 15.06 43.92 3.79
C SER A 238 14.19 43.04 2.89
N ASN A 239 13.04 43.54 2.42
CA ASN A 239 12.20 42.80 1.48
C ASN A 239 13.00 42.49 0.21
N GLN A 240 12.88 41.26 -0.30
CA GLN A 240 13.62 40.77 -1.45
C GLN A 240 12.72 40.73 -2.69
N ASN A 241 13.28 41.16 -3.82
CA ASN A 241 12.66 41.03 -5.14
C ASN A 241 13.56 40.21 -6.05
N ASP A 242 12.98 39.29 -6.83
CA ASP A 242 13.74 38.38 -7.71
C ASP A 242 14.91 37.71 -6.97
N TYR A 243 14.63 37.19 -5.76
CA TYR A 243 15.67 36.76 -4.83
C TYR A 243 16.56 35.68 -5.47
N ASN A 244 17.86 35.93 -5.52
CA ASN A 244 18.82 35.11 -6.26
C ASN A 244 20.06 34.84 -5.38
N PRO A 245 19.94 34.03 -4.32
CA PRO A 245 21.09 33.68 -3.50
C PRO A 245 22.08 32.78 -4.28
N ALA A 246 23.36 32.86 -3.92
CA ALA A 246 24.39 32.03 -4.54
C ALA A 246 24.07 30.53 -4.37
N GLY A 247 24.18 29.78 -5.47
CA GLY A 247 23.93 28.33 -5.49
C GLY A 247 22.46 27.91 -5.65
N ILE A 248 21.52 28.85 -5.84
CA ILE A 248 20.09 28.52 -5.90
C ILE A 248 19.71 27.56 -7.03
N VAL A 249 20.43 27.57 -8.16
CA VAL A 249 20.14 26.74 -9.34
C VAL A 249 20.33 25.24 -9.08
N SER A 250 21.23 24.86 -8.16
CA SER A 250 21.48 23.47 -7.78
C SER A 250 20.94 23.11 -6.41
N ALA A 251 20.22 24.03 -5.76
CA ALA A 251 19.73 23.83 -4.41
C ALA A 251 18.42 23.03 -4.39
N SER A 252 18.35 22.02 -3.53
CA SER A 252 17.10 21.34 -3.19
C SER A 252 16.50 21.86 -1.88
N VAL A 253 17.32 22.53 -1.05
CA VAL A 253 16.89 23.15 0.21
C VAL A 253 17.48 24.55 0.32
N LEU A 254 16.61 25.52 0.55
CA LEU A 254 16.94 26.91 0.79
C LEU A 254 16.60 27.27 2.25
N ASN A 255 17.62 27.31 3.11
CA ASN A 255 17.49 27.70 4.51
C ASN A 255 17.57 29.23 4.63
N LEU A 256 16.44 29.87 4.92
CA LEU A 256 16.33 31.31 5.10
C LEU A 256 16.15 31.67 6.57
N SER A 257 16.61 32.87 6.91
CA SER A 257 16.24 33.56 8.14
C SER A 257 16.01 35.03 7.83
N SER A 258 15.19 35.72 8.62
CA SER A 258 14.97 37.16 8.52
C SER A 258 15.06 37.84 9.89
N ASP A 259 15.35 39.14 9.89
CA ASP A 259 15.45 39.97 11.10
C ASP A 259 14.11 40.55 11.58
N ALA A 260 13.11 40.59 10.69
CA ALA A 260 11.73 41.00 10.92
C ALA A 260 10.80 40.23 9.98
N LEU A 261 9.50 40.57 9.96
CA LEU A 261 8.63 40.12 8.87
C LEU A 261 9.18 40.68 7.55
N ARG A 262 9.61 39.79 6.65
CA ARG A 262 10.17 40.16 5.35
C ARG A 262 9.42 39.47 4.23
N SER A 263 9.15 40.21 3.16
CA SER A 263 8.54 39.69 1.95
C SER A 263 9.60 39.28 0.94
N VAL A 264 9.36 38.18 0.23
CA VAL A 264 10.09 37.73 -0.96
C VAL A 264 9.07 37.68 -2.10
N THR A 265 9.26 38.47 -3.14
CA THR A 265 8.26 38.60 -4.21
C THR A 265 8.46 37.64 -5.38
N GLY A 266 9.64 37.03 -5.46
CA GLY A 266 10.00 36.02 -6.43
C GLY A 266 11.34 35.36 -6.09
N LEU A 267 11.61 34.19 -6.68
CA LEU A 267 12.83 33.41 -6.52
C LEU A 267 13.41 33.08 -7.91
N ALA A 268 14.68 33.42 -8.12
CA ALA A 268 15.39 33.12 -9.35
C ALA A 268 15.87 31.67 -9.44
N GLY A 269 16.40 31.27 -10.60
CA GLY A 269 17.05 29.96 -10.79
C GLY A 269 16.10 28.79 -11.06
N GLY A 270 14.82 29.06 -11.34
CA GLY A 270 13.86 28.04 -11.72
C GLY A 270 14.18 27.41 -13.09
N SER A 271 14.16 26.08 -13.14
CA SER A 271 14.15 25.29 -14.38
C SER A 271 13.06 24.22 -14.29
N GLU A 272 12.48 23.80 -15.43
CA GLU A 272 11.33 22.88 -15.46
C GLU A 272 11.52 21.69 -14.51
N GLY A 273 10.53 21.46 -13.64
CA GLY A 273 10.52 20.32 -12.73
C GLY A 273 11.38 20.47 -11.47
N THR A 274 12.14 21.58 -11.33
CA THR A 274 12.90 21.85 -10.10
C THR A 274 11.97 21.88 -8.89
N VAL A 275 12.31 21.11 -7.85
CA VAL A 275 11.61 21.15 -6.55
C VAL A 275 12.57 21.69 -5.50
N ILE A 276 12.14 22.71 -4.75
CA ILE A 276 12.94 23.30 -3.67
C ILE A 276 12.13 23.42 -2.38
N ALA A 277 12.75 23.00 -1.28
CA ALA A 277 12.24 23.23 0.07
C ALA A 277 12.76 24.57 0.59
N VAL A 278 11.88 25.56 0.71
CA VAL A 278 12.20 26.85 1.34
C VAL A 278 11.90 26.72 2.83
N VAL A 279 12.95 26.63 3.64
CA VAL A 279 12.86 26.42 5.08
C VAL A 279 13.18 27.71 5.81
N ASN A 280 12.29 28.16 6.69
CA ASN A 280 12.59 29.27 7.58
C ASN A 280 13.22 28.75 8.88
N THR A 281 14.54 28.90 9.00
CA THR A 281 15.30 28.48 10.19
C THR A 281 15.34 29.56 11.27
N GLY A 282 14.90 30.79 10.96
CA GLY A 282 14.82 31.92 11.88
C GLY A 282 13.54 31.98 12.72
N GLY A 283 13.41 33.05 13.52
CA GLY A 283 12.23 33.27 14.38
C GLY A 283 11.16 34.18 13.79
N GLN A 284 11.47 34.92 12.72
CA GLN A 284 10.58 35.91 12.11
C GLN A 284 9.88 35.35 10.87
N ILE A 285 8.72 35.88 10.51
CA ILE A 285 7.93 35.38 9.37
C ILE A 285 8.59 35.80 8.05
N ILE A 286 8.76 34.85 7.13
CA ILE A 286 9.10 35.12 5.74
C ILE A 286 7.83 34.95 4.91
N LYS A 287 7.43 35.98 4.16
CA LYS A 287 6.23 35.96 3.33
C LYS A 287 6.59 35.88 1.85
N LEU A 288 6.19 34.80 1.18
CA LEU A 288 6.26 34.70 -0.28
C LEU A 288 5.03 35.39 -0.86
N LEU A 289 5.23 36.43 -1.67
CA LEU A 289 4.10 37.18 -2.25
C LEU A 289 3.61 36.50 -3.53
N ASN A 290 2.29 36.28 -3.61
CA ASN A 290 1.69 35.63 -4.76
C ASN A 290 1.58 36.58 -5.95
N GLU A 291 2.02 36.13 -7.13
CA GLU A 291 1.93 36.86 -8.41
C GLU A 291 2.37 38.33 -8.32
N SER A 292 3.39 38.61 -7.50
CA SER A 292 3.85 39.98 -7.30
C SER A 292 4.39 40.56 -8.59
N ALA A 293 3.79 41.67 -9.02
CA ALA A 293 4.18 42.37 -10.24
C ALA A 293 5.60 42.95 -10.18
N SER A 294 6.18 43.10 -8.98
CA SER A 294 7.54 43.60 -8.79
C SER A 294 8.61 42.63 -9.31
N SER A 295 8.35 41.32 -9.30
CA SER A 295 9.28 40.31 -9.80
C SER A 295 9.08 40.06 -11.29
N THR A 296 10.17 39.66 -11.96
CA THR A 296 10.12 39.16 -13.33
C THR A 296 9.20 37.93 -13.39
N ALA A 297 8.51 37.75 -14.51
CA ALA A 297 7.52 36.68 -14.68
C ALA A 297 8.10 35.30 -14.28
N ALA A 298 9.29 34.98 -14.79
CA ALA A 298 10.00 33.72 -14.52
C ALA A 298 10.36 33.48 -13.04
N ASN A 299 10.33 34.48 -12.18
CA ASN A 299 10.69 34.30 -10.77
C ASN A 299 9.46 34.29 -9.85
N ARG A 300 8.26 34.58 -10.36
CA ARG A 300 7.06 34.77 -9.53
C ARG A 300 6.56 33.47 -8.92
N PHE A 301 5.96 33.62 -7.74
CA PHE A 301 5.21 32.58 -7.07
C PHE A 301 3.74 32.59 -7.53
N ALA A 302 3.31 31.55 -8.26
CA ALA A 302 1.91 31.28 -8.61
C ALA A 302 1.29 30.34 -7.56
N ILE A 303 1.12 30.85 -6.35
CA ILE A 303 0.80 30.07 -5.16
C ILE A 303 -0.62 30.30 -4.65
N GLY A 304 -1.47 31.01 -5.39
CA GLY A 304 -2.88 31.30 -5.13
C GLY A 304 -3.15 32.51 -4.23
N SER A 305 -2.35 32.68 -3.17
CA SER A 305 -2.36 33.82 -2.24
C SER A 305 -1.02 33.91 -1.53
N ASP A 306 -0.68 35.06 -0.94
CA ASP A 306 0.53 35.21 -0.14
C ASP A 306 0.69 34.06 0.86
N LEU A 307 1.92 33.55 0.96
CA LEU A 307 2.25 32.42 1.82
C LEU A 307 3.23 32.86 2.90
N SER A 308 2.81 32.75 4.15
CA SER A 308 3.67 33.00 5.31
C SER A 308 4.32 31.71 5.78
N ILE A 309 5.65 31.71 5.83
CA ILE A 309 6.46 30.62 6.39
C ILE A 309 6.91 31.11 7.78
N ALA A 310 6.24 30.66 8.83
CA ALA A 310 6.64 31.01 10.20
C ALA A 310 7.98 30.34 10.55
N GLY A 311 8.58 30.78 11.66
CA GLY A 311 9.83 30.19 12.13
C GLY A 311 9.71 28.67 12.31
N LYS A 312 10.72 27.94 11.85
CA LYS A 312 10.80 26.46 11.86
C LYS A 312 9.75 25.77 10.98
N GLN A 313 9.17 26.47 10.02
CA GLN A 313 8.30 25.88 8.99
C GLN A 313 8.98 25.89 7.62
N ALA A 314 8.40 25.16 6.67
CA ALA A 314 8.89 25.09 5.31
C ALA A 314 7.74 25.15 4.29
N ALA A 315 8.05 25.64 3.09
CA ALA A 315 7.22 25.52 1.90
C ALA A 315 7.95 24.70 0.85
N LEU A 316 7.24 23.79 0.18
CA LEU A 316 7.79 23.02 -0.94
C LEU A 316 7.27 23.62 -2.24
N LEU A 317 8.18 24.07 -3.10
CA LEU A 317 7.84 24.71 -4.37
C LEU A 317 8.31 23.86 -5.54
N ARG A 318 7.53 23.82 -6.62
CA ARG A 318 7.91 23.24 -7.92
C ARG A 318 7.93 24.34 -8.98
N TYR A 319 8.96 24.38 -9.81
CA TYR A 319 9.00 25.25 -10.95
C TYR A 319 8.35 24.61 -12.18
N ASP A 320 7.48 25.37 -12.83
CA ASP A 320 6.89 25.06 -14.14
C ASP A 320 7.54 26.00 -15.17
N GLY A 321 8.33 25.43 -16.06
CA GLY A 321 9.02 26.12 -17.15
C GLY A 321 8.09 26.56 -18.27
N THR A 322 6.95 25.88 -18.47
CA THR A 322 5.94 26.30 -19.47
C THR A 322 5.24 27.57 -19.00
N ALA A 323 4.77 27.58 -17.74
CA ALA A 323 4.15 28.76 -17.13
C ALA A 323 5.20 29.83 -16.73
N SER A 324 6.47 29.42 -16.59
CA SER A 324 7.56 30.21 -16.00
C SER A 324 7.18 30.73 -14.61
N ARG A 325 6.78 29.82 -13.71
CA ARG A 325 6.29 30.14 -12.35
C ARG A 325 6.68 29.08 -11.32
N TRP A 326 6.82 29.52 -10.08
CA TRP A 326 6.89 28.64 -8.91
C TRP A 326 5.50 28.35 -8.35
N TYR A 327 5.12 27.08 -8.30
CA TYR A 327 3.89 26.61 -7.65
C TYR A 327 4.20 26.00 -6.28
N ALA A 328 3.29 26.14 -5.33
CA ALA A 328 3.39 25.47 -4.04
C ALA A 328 2.84 24.05 -4.16
N LEU A 329 3.68 23.04 -3.94
CA LEU A 329 3.24 21.65 -3.83
C LEU A 329 2.55 21.39 -2.49
N VAL A 330 3.01 22.06 -1.43
CA VAL A 330 2.43 21.99 -0.09
C VAL A 330 2.47 23.38 0.53
N ARG A 331 1.35 23.82 1.12
CA ARG A 331 1.27 25.07 1.89
C ARG A 331 1.51 24.79 3.38
N PRO A 332 2.51 25.42 4.05
CA PRO A 332 2.63 25.35 5.50
C PRO A 332 1.34 25.84 6.19
N GLY A 333 0.79 24.99 7.07
CA GLY A 333 -0.36 25.34 7.91
C GLY A 333 -1.75 25.23 7.25
N GLY A 334 -1.85 24.72 6.01
CA GLY A 334 -3.15 24.40 5.42
C GLY A 334 -3.76 23.16 6.09
N ARG A 335 -5.01 23.25 6.56
CA ARG A 335 -5.78 22.04 6.90
C ARG A 335 -5.99 21.23 5.62
N GLU A 336 -5.94 19.90 5.73
CA GLU A 336 -6.40 19.05 4.64
C GLU A 336 -7.88 19.38 4.36
N VAL A 337 -8.21 19.70 3.11
CA VAL A 337 -9.59 19.92 2.68
C VAL A 337 -10.14 18.61 2.16
N LEU A 338 -11.22 18.12 2.76
CA LEU A 338 -11.87 16.89 2.31
C LEU A 338 -12.51 17.08 0.93
N THR A 339 -12.39 16.05 0.10
CA THR A 339 -13.05 15.95 -1.22
C THR A 339 -14.17 14.91 -1.25
N ALA A 340 -14.37 14.19 -0.13
CA ALA A 340 -15.42 13.21 0.08
C ALA A 340 -15.68 13.00 1.58
N ASN A 341 -16.80 12.34 1.91
CA ASN A 341 -17.07 11.89 3.28
C ASN A 341 -15.94 10.97 3.78
N ARG A 342 -15.60 11.05 5.07
CA ARG A 342 -14.55 10.23 5.69
C ARG A 342 -15.07 9.52 6.92
N THR A 343 -14.60 8.30 7.14
CA THR A 343 -14.91 7.53 8.34
C THR A 343 -13.64 7.26 9.13
N TYR A 344 -13.68 7.54 10.43
CA TYR A 344 -12.66 7.15 11.40
C TYR A 344 -13.25 6.09 12.33
N TYR A 345 -12.50 5.03 12.57
CA TYR A 345 -12.93 3.90 13.40
C TYR A 345 -12.39 4.02 14.81
N VAL A 346 -13.24 3.74 15.80
CA VAL A 346 -12.91 3.71 17.23
C VAL A 346 -13.24 2.33 17.79
N ARG A 347 -12.26 1.67 18.40
CA ARG A 347 -12.39 0.30 18.93
C ARG A 347 -11.74 0.20 20.31
N THR A 348 -12.29 -0.66 21.17
CA THR A 348 -11.72 -0.91 22.51
C THR A 348 -10.35 -1.60 22.47
N ASP A 349 -10.03 -2.29 21.37
CA ASP A 349 -8.75 -2.94 21.09
C ASP A 349 -7.83 -2.10 20.16
N GLY A 350 -8.18 -0.83 19.91
CA GLY A 350 -7.40 0.10 19.08
C GLY A 350 -6.26 0.81 19.83
N ASN A 351 -5.61 1.78 19.16
CA ASN A 351 -4.55 2.60 19.74
C ASN A 351 -4.65 4.05 19.21
N ASP A 352 -4.53 5.05 20.08
CA ASP A 352 -4.62 6.48 19.70
C ASP A 352 -3.41 7.00 18.88
N ALA A 353 -2.37 6.17 18.75
CA ALA A 353 -1.26 6.38 17.82
C ALA A 353 -1.56 5.92 16.37
N ASN A 354 -2.66 5.19 16.14
CA ASN A 354 -3.08 4.77 14.80
C ASN A 354 -3.62 5.95 13.97
N ASP A 355 -3.95 5.72 12.69
CA ASP A 355 -4.52 6.75 11.79
C ASP A 355 -6.07 6.80 11.80
N GLY A 356 -6.72 5.78 12.36
CA GLY A 356 -8.17 5.64 12.44
C GLY A 356 -8.85 5.22 11.13
N LEU A 357 -8.12 4.95 10.05
CA LEU A 357 -8.70 4.80 8.70
C LEU A 357 -9.12 3.36 8.36
N SER A 358 -8.82 2.38 9.22
CA SER A 358 -9.26 0.99 9.04
C SER A 358 -9.97 0.44 10.28
N ASN A 359 -10.98 -0.40 10.05
CA ASN A 359 -11.73 -1.08 11.10
C ASN A 359 -10.99 -2.34 11.59
N ALA A 360 -9.78 -2.16 12.13
CA ALA A 360 -8.96 -3.22 12.70
C ALA A 360 -8.20 -2.67 13.92
N SER A 361 -7.78 -3.54 14.84
CA SER A 361 -7.01 -3.12 16.03
C SER A 361 -5.73 -2.36 15.66
N GLY A 362 -5.05 -2.77 14.57
CA GLY A 362 -3.85 -2.12 14.05
C GLY A 362 -4.08 -0.79 13.32
N GLY A 363 -5.32 -0.32 13.19
CA GLY A 363 -5.61 0.95 12.51
C GLY A 363 -6.70 1.83 13.12
N ALA A 364 -7.55 1.32 14.01
CA ALA A 364 -8.57 2.10 14.70
C ALA A 364 -7.99 2.88 15.90
N PHE A 365 -8.58 4.03 16.23
CA PHE A 365 -8.30 4.74 17.48
C PHE A 365 -8.85 3.97 18.68
N ALA A 366 -8.25 4.18 19.86
CA ALA A 366 -8.78 3.65 21.11
C ALA A 366 -9.91 4.52 21.67
N THR A 367 -9.88 5.83 21.44
CA THR A 367 -10.80 6.79 22.05
C THR A 367 -11.59 7.64 21.06
N ILE A 368 -12.82 8.00 21.46
CA ILE A 368 -13.69 8.92 20.71
C ILE A 368 -13.08 10.32 20.66
N GLN A 369 -12.44 10.75 21.75
CA GLN A 369 -11.75 12.04 21.83
C GLN A 369 -10.66 12.14 20.77
N ARG A 370 -9.81 11.11 20.61
CA ARG A 370 -8.74 11.13 19.61
C ARG A 370 -9.27 11.26 18.19
N ALA A 371 -10.35 10.53 17.86
CA ALA A 371 -11.00 10.65 16.56
C ALA A 371 -11.49 12.09 16.32
N TYR A 372 -12.08 12.73 17.33
CA TYR A 372 -12.52 14.12 17.22
C TYR A 372 -11.36 15.11 17.08
N ASP A 373 -10.26 14.92 17.81
CA ASP A 373 -9.08 15.78 17.71
C ASP A 373 -8.53 15.80 16.28
N ILE A 374 -8.51 14.66 15.59
CA ILE A 374 -8.14 14.58 14.17
C ILE A 374 -9.10 15.38 13.28
N ILE A 375 -10.41 15.28 13.51
CA ILE A 375 -11.41 16.08 12.75
C ILE A 375 -11.11 17.58 12.84
N THR A 376 -10.64 18.07 14.00
CA THR A 376 -10.34 19.50 14.17
C THR A 376 -9.11 19.98 13.40
N THR A 377 -8.29 19.07 12.87
CA THR A 377 -7.16 19.39 11.99
C THR A 377 -7.55 19.49 10.51
N LEU A 378 -8.79 19.12 10.17
CA LEU A 378 -9.33 19.10 8.82
C LEU A 378 -10.18 20.34 8.51
N ASP A 379 -10.29 20.67 7.23
CA ASP A 379 -11.42 21.40 6.66
C ASP A 379 -12.32 20.36 5.99
N LEU A 380 -13.55 20.24 6.51
CA LEU A 380 -14.48 19.21 6.10
C LEU A 380 -15.09 19.52 4.72
N GLY A 381 -14.92 20.72 4.16
CA GLY A 381 -15.24 21.01 2.75
C GLY A 381 -16.70 20.78 2.33
N GLY A 382 -17.65 20.84 3.27
CA GLY A 382 -19.07 20.54 3.11
C GLY A 382 -19.44 19.08 3.39
N PHE A 383 -18.45 18.21 3.55
CA PHE A 383 -18.62 16.78 3.76
C PHE A 383 -18.90 16.42 5.23
N THR A 384 -19.33 15.18 5.43
CA THR A 384 -19.54 14.61 6.77
C THR A 384 -18.38 13.70 7.14
N VAL A 385 -17.85 13.89 8.34
CA VAL A 385 -16.92 12.94 8.96
C VAL A 385 -17.66 12.07 9.97
N THR A 386 -17.55 10.75 9.81
CA THR A 386 -18.17 9.75 10.68
C THR A 386 -17.14 9.20 11.66
N ILE A 387 -17.41 9.27 12.95
CA ILE A 387 -16.74 8.49 13.99
C ILE A 387 -17.55 7.20 14.15
N GLN A 388 -17.08 6.11 13.55
CA GLN A 388 -17.70 4.79 13.65
C GLN A 388 -17.12 4.04 14.83
N ILE A 389 -17.95 3.82 15.84
CA ILE A 389 -17.60 3.16 17.09
C ILE A 389 -18.01 1.69 16.98
N ALA A 390 -17.09 0.78 17.27
CA ALA A 390 -17.35 -0.65 17.29
C ALA A 390 -18.06 -1.10 18.59
N ASP A 391 -18.58 -2.31 18.58
CA ASP A 391 -19.16 -2.94 19.78
C ASP A 391 -18.13 -2.97 20.92
N GLY A 392 -18.54 -2.51 22.09
CA GLY A 392 -17.68 -2.34 23.25
C GLY A 392 -18.25 -1.39 24.30
N THR A 393 -17.58 -1.36 25.46
CA THR A 393 -17.83 -0.38 26.51
C THR A 393 -16.67 0.60 26.58
N TYR A 394 -16.96 1.88 26.40
CA TYR A 394 -16.00 2.97 26.37
C TYR A 394 -16.12 3.80 27.64
N THR A 395 -15.07 3.81 28.45
CA THR A 395 -15.04 4.55 29.73
C THR A 395 -14.61 6.00 29.57
N ALA A 396 -14.12 6.37 28.39
CA ALA A 396 -13.82 7.74 27.98
C ALA A 396 -14.87 8.22 26.97
N GLY A 397 -15.48 9.36 27.27
CA GLY A 397 -16.46 10.03 26.40
C GLY A 397 -15.81 11.04 25.45
N LEU A 398 -16.60 11.99 24.99
CA LEU A 398 -16.16 13.15 24.22
C LEU A 398 -16.29 14.43 25.06
N ASN A 399 -15.25 15.26 25.10
CA ASN A 399 -15.31 16.63 25.60
C ASN A 399 -14.83 17.61 24.52
N GLN A 400 -15.77 18.03 23.68
CA GLN A 400 -15.48 18.87 22.53
C GLN A 400 -15.30 20.34 22.93
N THR A 401 -14.13 20.89 22.61
CA THR A 401 -13.72 22.26 22.95
C THR A 401 -13.32 23.10 21.74
N VAL A 402 -13.15 22.48 20.56
CA VAL A 402 -12.73 23.13 19.32
C VAL A 402 -13.73 22.81 18.21
N SER A 403 -14.12 23.82 17.43
CA SER A 403 -15.03 23.65 16.31
C SER A 403 -14.34 23.00 15.09
N PRO A 404 -15.02 22.06 14.41
CA PRO A 404 -14.61 21.62 13.09
C PRO A 404 -14.88 22.75 12.07
N VAL A 405 -14.17 22.73 10.96
CA VAL A 405 -14.34 23.72 9.89
C VAL A 405 -15.06 23.08 8.70
N GLY A 406 -16.02 23.79 8.12
CA GLY A 406 -16.52 23.47 6.78
C GLY A 406 -17.54 22.33 6.66
N GLY A 407 -17.96 21.61 7.71
CA GLY A 407 -18.86 20.45 7.51
C GLY A 407 -19.51 19.90 8.78
N ASN A 408 -19.97 18.64 8.71
CA ASN A 408 -20.76 17.98 9.76
C ASN A 408 -20.01 16.80 10.39
N VAL A 409 -20.37 16.48 11.64
CA VAL A 409 -19.84 15.30 12.35
C VAL A 409 -20.95 14.31 12.61
N SER A 410 -20.70 13.03 12.36
CA SER A 410 -21.60 11.93 12.72
C SER A 410 -20.91 11.00 13.70
N ILE A 411 -21.52 10.69 14.84
CA ILE A 411 -21.02 9.74 15.83
C ILE A 411 -21.96 8.54 15.83
N VAL A 412 -21.46 7.41 15.35
CA VAL A 412 -22.28 6.25 15.02
C VAL A 412 -21.75 5.03 15.76
N GLY A 413 -22.58 4.42 16.59
CA GLY A 413 -22.33 3.11 17.16
C GLY A 413 -22.95 2.01 16.29
N ASN A 414 -23.71 1.13 16.93
CA ASN A 414 -24.38 0.01 16.27
C ASN A 414 -25.88 0.30 16.20
N VAL A 415 -26.35 0.73 15.03
CA VAL A 415 -27.76 1.10 14.82
C VAL A 415 -28.72 -0.09 14.85
N ALA A 416 -28.23 -1.31 14.64
CA ALA A 416 -29.03 -2.53 14.73
C ALA A 416 -29.15 -3.00 16.19
N THR A 417 -28.06 -2.93 16.95
CA THR A 417 -27.97 -3.36 18.35
C THR A 417 -27.26 -2.30 19.21
N PRO A 418 -27.92 -1.17 19.53
CA PRO A 418 -27.30 -0.04 20.23
C PRO A 418 -26.84 -0.37 21.66
N ALA A 419 -27.38 -1.45 22.25
CA ALA A 419 -26.91 -1.98 23.54
C ALA A 419 -25.46 -2.49 23.49
N ASN A 420 -24.91 -2.78 22.31
CA ASN A 420 -23.54 -3.27 22.17
C ASN A 420 -22.50 -2.14 22.17
N VAL A 421 -22.91 -0.88 21.96
CA VAL A 421 -21.99 0.27 21.98
C VAL A 421 -22.35 1.17 23.15
N ILE A 422 -21.64 0.98 24.26
CA ILE A 422 -21.92 1.67 25.52
C ILE A 422 -20.84 2.72 25.78
N ILE A 423 -21.23 3.98 25.93
CA ILE A 423 -20.36 5.06 26.43
C ILE A 423 -20.71 5.28 27.90
N SER A 424 -19.76 5.00 28.79
CA SER A 424 -19.97 4.90 30.24
C SER A 424 -18.92 5.69 31.03
N THR A 425 -19.18 6.96 31.29
CA THR A 425 -18.23 7.86 31.97
C THR A 425 -18.55 8.05 33.46
N SER A 426 -17.54 8.37 34.27
CA SER A 426 -17.70 8.58 35.73
C SER A 426 -17.31 9.98 36.22
N SER A 427 -16.66 10.78 35.37
CA SER A 427 -16.07 12.09 35.74
C SER A 427 -16.41 13.23 34.78
N ALA A 428 -17.14 12.95 33.71
CA ALA A 428 -17.49 13.91 32.66
C ALA A 428 -18.79 13.49 31.97
N PRO A 429 -19.40 14.36 31.14
CA PRO A 429 -20.46 13.92 30.24
C PRO A 429 -20.03 12.75 29.34
N ALA A 430 -20.96 11.89 28.94
CA ALA A 430 -20.64 10.84 27.96
C ALA A 430 -20.31 11.47 26.59
N LEU A 431 -21.12 12.45 26.16
CA LEU A 431 -20.85 13.28 24.99
C LEU A 431 -21.11 14.76 25.32
N GLY A 432 -20.03 15.54 25.45
CA GLY A 432 -20.04 16.98 25.74
C GLY A 432 -19.62 17.83 24.54
N PHE A 433 -20.40 18.87 24.27
CA PHE A 433 -20.19 19.83 23.18
C PHE A 433 -20.27 21.26 23.72
N ILE A 434 -19.16 22.01 23.58
CA ILE A 434 -18.99 23.35 24.17
C ILE A 434 -18.66 24.41 23.11
N SER A 435 -18.31 24.00 21.89
CA SER A 435 -18.00 24.90 20.77
C SER A 435 -18.82 24.55 19.52
N PRO A 436 -19.10 25.52 18.63
CA PRO A 436 -19.96 25.33 17.46
C PRO A 436 -19.70 24.03 16.69
N VAL A 437 -20.75 23.27 16.44
CA VAL A 437 -20.71 21.98 15.73
C VAL A 437 -22.13 21.59 15.28
N ASN A 438 -22.24 20.95 14.13
CA ASN A 438 -23.42 20.18 13.74
C ASN A 438 -23.10 18.69 13.90
N ALA A 439 -23.65 18.04 14.92
CA ALA A 439 -23.34 16.65 15.24
C ALA A 439 -24.59 15.76 15.26
N THR A 440 -24.56 14.64 14.55
CA THR A 440 -25.62 13.60 14.60
C THR A 440 -25.14 12.42 15.44
N LEU A 441 -25.98 11.92 16.34
CA LEU A 441 -25.66 10.81 17.25
C LEU A 441 -26.58 9.62 16.98
N SER A 442 -26.05 8.44 16.68
CA SER A 442 -26.87 7.26 16.31
C SER A 442 -26.31 5.95 16.86
N GLY A 443 -27.19 5.02 17.26
CA GLY A 443 -26.79 3.64 17.60
C GLY A 443 -25.96 3.51 18.88
N LEU A 444 -26.15 4.39 19.87
CA LEU A 444 -25.37 4.43 21.11
C LEU A 444 -26.24 4.19 22.34
N THR A 445 -25.70 3.49 23.33
CA THR A 445 -26.17 3.51 24.70
C THR A 445 -25.30 4.44 25.55
N LEU A 446 -25.90 5.47 26.13
CA LEU A 446 -25.18 6.46 26.96
C LEU A 446 -25.50 6.25 28.44
N GLN A 447 -24.47 6.25 29.29
CA GLN A 447 -24.62 6.17 30.74
C GLN A 447 -23.53 6.97 31.45
N THR A 448 -23.84 7.50 32.62
CA THR A 448 -22.88 8.22 33.48
C THR A 448 -23.07 7.89 34.94
N SER A 449 -21.98 7.97 35.70
CA SER A 449 -21.95 7.77 37.16
C SER A 449 -21.22 8.92 37.87
N GLY A 450 -21.21 8.93 39.21
CA GLY A 450 -20.34 9.78 40.03
C GLY A 450 -20.96 11.11 40.48
N SER A 451 -21.35 11.99 39.55
CA SER A 451 -21.85 13.34 39.88
C SER A 451 -23.09 13.70 39.09
N THR A 452 -23.98 14.52 39.66
CA THR A 452 -25.14 15.08 38.97
C THR A 452 -24.78 16.04 37.83
N ASN A 453 -23.51 16.44 37.72
CA ASN A 453 -23.00 17.20 36.57
C ASN A 453 -22.66 16.31 35.37
N ASN A 454 -22.55 14.99 35.55
CA ASN A 454 -22.19 14.05 34.49
C ASN A 454 -23.44 13.71 33.68
N ARG A 455 -23.58 14.30 32.50
CA ARG A 455 -24.75 14.17 31.63
C ARG A 455 -24.51 13.15 30.54
N CYS A 456 -25.55 12.49 30.04
CA CYS A 456 -25.38 11.61 28.87
C CYS A 456 -25.00 12.48 27.65
N ILE A 457 -25.80 13.50 27.34
CA ILE A 457 -25.49 14.54 26.34
C ILE A 457 -25.46 15.90 27.02
N SER A 458 -24.39 16.65 26.82
CA SER A 458 -24.25 18.04 27.27
C SER A 458 -23.97 18.96 26.08
N ALA A 459 -24.99 19.61 25.56
CA ALA A 459 -24.88 20.65 24.53
C ALA A 459 -24.90 22.04 25.19
N ALA A 460 -23.81 22.81 25.04
CA ALA A 460 -23.70 24.13 25.65
C ALA A 460 -22.98 25.12 24.73
N GLY A 461 -23.64 26.22 24.36
CA GLY A 461 -23.03 27.30 23.57
C GLY A 461 -23.75 27.55 22.26
N ALA A 462 -23.71 28.80 21.80
CA ALA A 462 -24.30 29.20 20.53
C ALA A 462 -23.61 28.47 19.37
N GLY A 463 -24.41 27.96 18.42
CA GLY A 463 -23.92 27.19 17.27
C GLY A 463 -23.61 25.72 17.57
N VAL A 464 -23.88 25.24 18.79
CA VAL A 464 -23.89 23.80 19.10
C VAL A 464 -25.26 23.24 18.73
N ASN A 465 -25.32 22.45 17.65
CA ASN A 465 -26.53 21.80 17.15
C ASN A 465 -26.33 20.28 17.18
N ILE A 466 -27.09 19.61 18.05
CA ILE A 466 -27.03 18.15 18.22
C ILE A 466 -28.32 17.53 17.71
N PHE A 467 -28.21 16.52 16.85
CA PHE A 467 -29.33 15.80 16.25
C PHE A 467 -29.35 14.37 16.79
N ILE A 468 -30.45 14.00 17.46
CA ILE A 468 -30.68 12.64 17.95
C ILE A 468 -31.12 11.77 16.76
N GLY A 469 -30.17 10.99 16.26
CA GLY A 469 -30.34 10.01 15.20
C GLY A 469 -31.02 8.72 15.67
N PRO A 470 -31.18 7.74 14.77
CA PRO A 470 -31.86 6.48 15.08
C PRO A 470 -31.12 5.66 16.15
N SER A 471 -31.90 4.81 16.84
CA SER A 471 -31.39 3.78 17.74
C SER A 471 -30.57 4.32 18.92
N MET A 472 -30.94 5.48 19.46
CA MET A 472 -30.33 6.02 20.67
C MET A 472 -30.97 5.42 21.93
N VAL A 473 -30.15 5.09 22.93
CA VAL A 473 -30.60 4.58 24.24
C VAL A 473 -29.97 5.39 25.37
N PHE A 474 -30.79 5.96 26.23
CA PHE A 474 -30.34 6.64 27.45
C PHE A 474 -30.44 5.69 28.65
N GLY A 475 -29.28 5.20 29.09
CA GLY A 475 -29.12 4.36 30.27
C GLY A 475 -29.08 5.18 31.57
N SER A 476 -28.52 4.59 32.63
CA SER A 476 -28.41 5.26 33.93
C SER A 476 -27.47 6.45 33.85
N CYS A 477 -27.93 7.62 34.23
CA CYS A 477 -27.17 8.86 34.11
C CYS A 477 -27.23 9.65 35.42
N SER A 478 -26.11 9.78 36.14
CA SER A 478 -26.08 10.52 37.42
C SER A 478 -26.58 11.96 37.30
N GLY A 479 -26.36 12.60 36.15
CA GLY A 479 -26.90 13.92 35.80
C GLY A 479 -28.21 13.86 35.03
N SER A 480 -28.28 14.54 33.88
CA SER A 480 -29.45 14.49 32.98
C SER A 480 -29.14 13.72 31.71
N HIS A 481 -30.17 13.19 31.05
CA HIS A 481 -30.00 12.49 29.78
C HIS A 481 -29.65 13.47 28.66
N ILE A 482 -30.48 14.50 28.48
CA ILE A 482 -30.30 15.52 27.44
C ILE A 482 -30.27 16.89 28.11
N PHE A 483 -29.15 17.56 27.97
CA PHE A 483 -28.94 18.91 28.50
C PHE A 483 -28.59 19.86 27.37
N SER A 484 -29.41 20.90 27.21
CA SER A 484 -29.22 22.00 26.25
C SER A 484 -29.12 23.32 27.01
N ASN A 485 -28.04 24.08 26.79
CA ASN A 485 -27.80 25.32 27.53
C ASN A 485 -27.05 26.37 26.70
N ARG A 486 -27.04 27.63 27.15
CA ARG A 486 -26.33 28.76 26.51
C ARG A 486 -26.61 28.86 25.01
N ASN A 487 -27.89 28.84 24.65
CA ASN A 487 -28.38 28.91 23.26
C ASN A 487 -27.96 27.73 22.35
N ALA A 488 -27.63 26.57 22.92
CA ALA A 488 -27.48 25.34 22.14
C ALA A 488 -28.85 24.80 21.68
N LEU A 489 -28.83 23.98 20.63
CA LEU A 489 -29.99 23.24 20.13
C LEU A 489 -29.73 21.75 20.24
N VAL A 490 -30.70 21.02 20.82
CA VAL A 490 -30.81 19.57 20.68
C VAL A 490 -32.11 19.24 19.97
N SER A 491 -32.01 18.65 18.79
CA SER A 491 -33.14 18.20 17.97
C SER A 491 -33.39 16.70 18.15
N LEU A 492 -34.63 16.31 18.42
CA LEU A 492 -35.07 14.93 18.57
C LEU A 492 -35.62 14.45 17.22
N ASP A 493 -34.75 14.00 16.33
CA ASP A 493 -35.11 13.72 14.94
C ASP A 493 -35.67 12.31 14.71
N ASN A 494 -35.40 11.39 15.64
CA ASN A 494 -35.79 9.98 15.54
C ASN A 494 -36.37 9.45 16.85
N ASP A 495 -37.02 8.29 16.74
CA ASP A 495 -37.44 7.51 17.89
C ASP A 495 -36.23 7.02 18.68
N TYR A 496 -36.35 6.99 20.00
CA TYR A 496 -35.27 6.56 20.90
C TYR A 496 -35.81 5.95 22.19
N ALA A 497 -34.92 5.32 22.96
CA ALA A 497 -35.29 4.62 24.18
C ALA A 497 -34.63 5.21 25.44
N ILE A 498 -35.28 4.96 26.58
CA ILE A 498 -34.77 5.23 27.92
C ILE A 498 -34.81 3.91 28.70
N SER A 499 -33.66 3.50 29.21
CA SER A 499 -33.50 2.26 29.99
C SER A 499 -32.99 2.51 31.41
N GLY A 500 -32.57 3.73 31.74
CA GLY A 500 -32.07 4.07 33.08
C GLY A 500 -32.61 5.37 33.64
N SER A 501 -32.33 5.57 34.92
CA SER A 501 -32.73 6.73 35.71
C SER A 501 -31.76 7.91 35.55
N GLY A 502 -32.22 9.11 35.92
CA GLY A 502 -31.34 10.26 36.08
C GLY A 502 -31.98 11.36 36.93
N THR A 503 -31.36 12.53 37.02
CA THR A 503 -32.01 13.67 37.68
C THR A 503 -33.15 14.24 36.84
N ARG A 504 -32.95 14.30 35.52
CA ARG A 504 -33.91 14.73 34.51
C ARG A 504 -33.69 14.02 33.18
N HIS A 505 -34.73 13.94 32.35
CA HIS A 505 -34.56 13.50 30.97
C HIS A 505 -34.21 14.67 30.05
N TYR A 506 -35.04 15.71 30.03
CA TYR A 506 -34.78 16.96 29.30
C TYR A 506 -34.42 18.08 30.25
N VAL A 507 -33.35 18.82 29.92
CA VAL A 507 -32.98 20.06 30.59
C VAL A 507 -32.69 21.14 29.54
N ALA A 508 -33.52 22.17 29.50
CA ALA A 508 -33.30 23.37 28.69
C ALA A 508 -33.07 24.56 29.62
N GLY A 509 -31.86 25.15 29.60
CA GLY A 509 -31.46 26.25 30.48
C GLY A 509 -30.75 27.39 29.73
N GLN A 510 -30.81 28.63 30.24
CA GLN A 510 -30.09 29.80 29.65
C GLN A 510 -30.26 29.91 28.13
N GLY A 511 -31.50 29.93 27.66
CA GLY A 511 -31.84 30.02 26.23
C GLY A 511 -31.58 28.74 25.41
N GLY A 512 -31.12 27.64 26.04
CA GLY A 512 -31.00 26.35 25.38
C GLY A 512 -32.34 25.82 24.89
N ILE A 513 -32.33 25.10 23.77
CA ILE A 513 -33.52 24.58 23.10
C ILE A 513 -33.42 23.06 23.00
N ILE A 514 -34.49 22.37 23.35
CA ILE A 514 -34.74 20.96 23.02
C ILE A 514 -36.02 20.94 22.17
N SER A 515 -35.94 20.41 20.95
CA SER A 515 -37.08 20.42 20.03
C SER A 515 -37.28 19.06 19.36
N GLY A 516 -38.52 18.59 19.28
CA GLY A 516 -38.89 17.34 18.64
C GLY A 516 -40.39 17.30 18.40
N SER A 517 -40.82 16.64 17.32
CA SER A 517 -42.25 16.50 17.01
C SER A 517 -42.54 15.12 16.45
N GLY A 518 -43.61 14.48 16.94
CA GLY A 518 -44.12 13.24 16.37
C GLY A 518 -43.21 12.02 16.55
N LYS A 519 -42.32 12.01 17.55
CA LYS A 519 -41.41 10.88 17.82
C LYS A 519 -41.88 10.04 19.01
N THR A 520 -41.48 8.77 19.01
CA THR A 520 -41.75 7.82 20.08
C THR A 520 -40.55 7.70 21.00
N VAL A 521 -40.78 7.87 22.30
CA VAL A 521 -39.82 7.63 23.37
C VAL A 521 -40.28 6.40 24.14
N THR A 522 -39.49 5.33 24.09
CA THR A 522 -39.82 4.06 24.76
C THR A 522 -39.06 3.94 26.08
N LEU A 523 -39.78 3.75 27.18
CA LEU A 523 -39.24 3.64 28.53
C LEU A 523 -39.31 2.18 29.01
N SER A 524 -38.21 1.69 29.57
CA SER A 524 -38.12 0.35 30.17
C SER A 524 -37.64 0.44 31.62
N GLY A 525 -38.13 -0.44 32.50
CA GLY A 525 -37.68 -0.53 33.89
C GLY A 525 -38.18 0.56 34.86
N THR A 526 -39.16 1.37 34.46
CA THR A 526 -39.72 2.49 35.26
C THR A 526 -38.63 3.42 35.80
N PRO A 527 -37.90 4.13 34.93
CA PRO A 527 -36.82 5.02 35.34
C PRO A 527 -37.31 6.13 36.28
N ALA A 528 -36.47 6.47 37.26
CA ALA A 528 -36.74 7.53 38.21
C ALA A 528 -36.05 8.82 37.79
N PHE A 529 -36.81 9.93 37.78
CA PHE A 529 -36.31 11.28 37.56
C PHE A 529 -36.44 12.10 38.84
N SER A 530 -35.35 12.22 39.57
CA SER A 530 -35.37 12.76 40.95
C SER A 530 -35.72 14.25 41.03
N THR A 531 -35.60 15.01 39.93
CA THR A 531 -36.02 16.41 39.86
C THR A 531 -37.31 16.57 39.04
N ALA A 532 -37.25 16.26 37.75
CA ALA A 532 -38.40 16.26 36.84
C ALA A 532 -38.07 15.53 35.55
N PHE A 533 -39.05 14.98 34.82
CA PHE A 533 -38.80 14.42 33.49
C PHE A 533 -38.35 15.51 32.51
N ALA A 534 -39.08 16.63 32.44
CA ALA A 534 -38.75 17.80 31.61
C ALA A 534 -38.53 19.06 32.47
N ASP A 535 -37.35 19.69 32.37
CA ASP A 535 -36.98 20.86 33.16
C ASP A 535 -36.57 22.02 32.23
N ALA A 536 -37.38 23.08 32.20
CA ALA A 536 -37.11 24.32 31.46
C ALA A 536 -36.92 25.48 32.43
N SER A 537 -35.77 26.15 32.35
CA SER A 537 -35.41 27.26 33.23
C SER A 537 -34.63 28.34 32.49
N LEU A 538 -34.56 29.56 33.05
CA LEU A 538 -33.72 30.66 32.54
C LEU A 538 -33.90 30.88 31.03
N SER A 539 -35.15 31.05 30.60
CA SER A 539 -35.55 31.20 29.19
C SER A 539 -35.23 30.00 28.29
N GLY A 540 -34.95 28.83 28.84
CA GLY A 540 -34.81 27.58 28.09
C GLY A 540 -36.15 27.11 27.52
N ILE A 541 -36.11 26.44 26.38
CA ILE A 541 -37.31 26.05 25.63
C ILE A 541 -37.30 24.53 25.39
N ILE A 542 -38.38 23.87 25.76
CA ILE A 542 -38.68 22.48 25.39
C ILE A 542 -39.90 22.49 24.47
N GLN A 543 -39.71 22.13 23.21
CA GLN A 543 -40.78 21.92 22.23
C GLN A 543 -40.90 20.41 21.97
N ALA A 544 -41.99 19.82 22.45
CA ALA A 544 -42.25 18.38 22.32
C ALA A 544 -43.68 18.10 21.85
N PRO A 545 -44.23 18.76 20.81
CA PRO A 545 -45.57 18.48 20.31
C PRO A 545 -45.69 17.07 19.74
N ASN A 546 -46.84 16.41 19.98
CA ASN A 546 -47.18 15.10 19.39
C ASN A 546 -46.16 13.96 19.66
N MET A 547 -45.34 14.09 20.70
CA MET A 547 -44.45 13.04 21.17
C MET A 547 -45.26 11.94 21.86
N THR A 548 -44.87 10.69 21.64
CA THR A 548 -45.49 9.52 22.27
C THR A 548 -44.53 8.92 23.30
N TYR A 549 -44.98 8.74 24.53
CA TYR A 549 -44.20 8.09 25.59
C TYR A 549 -44.79 6.72 25.89
N SER A 550 -44.05 5.65 25.59
CA SER A 550 -44.46 4.27 25.84
C SER A 550 -43.76 3.73 27.08
N GLY A 551 -44.50 3.37 28.12
CA GLY A 551 -43.96 2.96 29.44
C GLY A 551 -44.23 3.98 30.54
N SER A 552 -43.65 3.77 31.72
CA SER A 552 -43.87 4.61 32.91
C SER A 552 -42.54 5.13 33.48
N ALA A 553 -42.60 6.19 34.29
CA ALA A 553 -41.48 6.75 35.04
C ALA A 553 -41.98 7.28 36.39
N THR A 554 -41.10 7.41 37.38
CA THR A 554 -41.39 8.07 38.67
C THR A 554 -40.69 9.41 38.78
N GLY A 555 -41.23 10.33 39.56
CA GLY A 555 -40.78 11.71 39.69
C GLY A 555 -41.81 12.73 39.19
N SER A 556 -41.46 14.02 39.32
CA SER A 556 -42.26 15.11 38.77
C SER A 556 -42.26 15.07 37.25
N ARG A 557 -43.42 15.30 36.62
CA ARG A 557 -43.53 15.27 35.14
C ARG A 557 -42.80 16.43 34.47
N TYR A 558 -42.84 17.62 35.07
CA TYR A 558 -42.18 18.78 34.51
C TYR A 558 -41.86 19.85 35.57
N SER A 559 -40.89 20.70 35.24
CA SER A 559 -40.53 21.91 35.96
C SER A 559 -40.37 23.03 34.93
N ALA A 560 -41.19 24.08 35.00
CA ALA A 560 -41.06 25.27 34.18
C ALA A 560 -40.92 26.48 35.10
N ALA A 561 -39.71 26.99 35.25
CA ALA A 561 -39.39 28.09 36.15
C ALA A 561 -38.63 29.18 35.41
N SER A 562 -38.54 30.38 35.99
CA SER A 562 -37.54 31.36 35.57
C SER A 562 -37.59 31.71 34.07
N GLY A 563 -38.79 31.91 33.50
CA GLY A 563 -38.96 32.20 32.07
C GLY A 563 -38.82 30.99 31.14
N GLY A 564 -38.60 29.79 31.68
CA GLY A 564 -38.56 28.55 30.91
C GLY A 564 -39.92 28.21 30.29
N VAL A 565 -39.90 27.71 29.05
CA VAL A 565 -41.10 27.39 28.27
C VAL A 565 -41.12 25.91 27.93
N ILE A 566 -42.25 25.27 28.19
CA ILE A 566 -42.51 23.89 27.79
C ILE A 566 -43.78 23.88 26.93
N ASN A 567 -43.65 23.50 25.67
CA ASN A 567 -44.76 23.36 24.74
C ASN A 567 -44.92 21.89 24.31
N THR A 568 -46.02 21.28 24.74
CA THR A 568 -46.36 19.89 24.43
C THR A 568 -47.38 19.75 23.31
N GLY A 569 -47.95 20.85 22.79
CA GLY A 569 -49.02 20.81 21.79
C GLY A 569 -50.31 20.09 22.23
N SER A 570 -50.43 19.70 23.51
CA SER A 570 -51.44 18.76 24.00
C SER A 570 -52.70 19.41 24.58
N GLY A 571 -52.93 20.70 24.32
CA GLY A 571 -54.09 21.42 24.84
C GLY A 571 -54.11 21.59 26.36
N GLY A 572 -52.95 21.62 27.02
CA GLY A 572 -52.84 21.83 28.47
C GLY A 572 -52.84 20.55 29.32
N ASN A 573 -52.61 19.38 28.72
CA ASN A 573 -52.48 18.12 29.46
C ASN A 573 -51.22 18.14 30.37
N THR A 574 -51.42 18.34 31.66
CA THR A 574 -50.35 18.34 32.68
C THR A 574 -49.78 16.95 32.98
N SER A 575 -50.39 15.89 32.43
CA SER A 575 -49.92 14.51 32.52
C SER A 575 -49.14 14.02 31.29
N TYR A 576 -48.82 14.92 30.35
CA TYR A 576 -48.22 14.57 29.07
C TYR A 576 -46.86 13.88 29.17
N PHE A 577 -45.92 14.42 29.97
CA PHE A 577 -44.63 13.76 30.21
C PHE A 577 -44.75 12.63 31.24
N PRO A 578 -43.93 11.57 31.16
CA PRO A 578 -43.88 10.50 32.17
C PRO A 578 -43.56 11.01 33.58
N GLY A 579 -44.12 10.36 34.59
CA GLY A 579 -43.93 10.69 36.01
C GLY A 579 -45.12 10.27 36.87
N ASN A 580 -44.93 10.15 38.17
CA ASN A 580 -45.99 9.83 39.14
C ASN A 580 -46.37 11.02 40.05
N ALA A 581 -45.68 12.15 39.92
CA ALA A 581 -45.98 13.39 40.63
C ALA A 581 -46.33 14.53 39.65
N ALA A 582 -47.21 15.44 40.06
CA ALA A 582 -47.59 16.61 39.27
C ALA A 582 -46.37 17.52 39.01
N GLY A 583 -46.34 18.15 37.83
CA GLY A 583 -45.32 19.15 37.49
C GLY A 583 -45.59 20.51 38.13
N ALA A 584 -44.55 21.35 38.18
CA ALA A 584 -44.62 22.71 38.69
C ALA A 584 -44.30 23.72 37.57
N GLY A 585 -45.11 24.76 37.44
CA GLY A 585 -44.84 25.87 36.53
C GLY A 585 -45.93 26.93 36.53
N THR A 586 -45.59 28.13 36.07
CA THR A 586 -46.53 29.25 35.93
C THR A 586 -46.93 29.41 34.47
N ASN A 587 -48.23 29.35 34.16
CA ASN A 587 -48.72 29.58 32.81
C ASN A 587 -48.48 31.03 32.39
N ALA A 588 -47.98 31.24 31.17
CA ALA A 588 -47.97 32.56 30.55
C ALA A 588 -49.42 33.01 30.33
N GLY A 589 -49.88 34.01 31.09
CA GLY A 589 -51.24 34.55 31.01
C GLY A 589 -52.00 34.62 32.33
N SER A 590 -51.51 34.02 33.41
CA SER A 590 -52.14 34.11 34.74
C SER A 590 -51.61 35.22 35.65
N SER A 591 -50.64 36.03 35.18
CA SER A 591 -50.13 37.19 35.91
C SER A 591 -50.34 38.47 35.09
N PRO A 592 -51.03 39.51 35.62
CA PRO A 592 -51.31 40.77 34.90
C PRO A 592 -50.05 41.62 34.65
N TYR A 593 -48.95 41.26 35.29
CA TYR A 593 -47.61 41.80 35.10
C TYR A 593 -46.68 40.58 35.00
N GLY A 594 -45.82 40.49 33.98
CA GLY A 594 -45.04 39.29 33.65
C GLY A 594 -44.25 38.63 34.80
N LEU A 595 -43.60 37.50 34.51
CA LEU A 595 -42.80 36.73 35.47
C LEU A 595 -41.83 37.62 36.27
N TYR A 596 -42.13 37.85 37.56
CA TYR A 596 -41.19 38.44 38.51
C TYR A 596 -40.37 37.31 39.14
N PHE A 597 -39.05 37.44 39.06
CA PHE A 597 -38.09 36.52 39.66
C PHE A 597 -37.77 36.94 41.09
#